data_AF-A0A1P6C1H3-F1
#
_entry.id   AF-A0A1P6C1H3-F1
#
_cell.length_a   1.000
_cell.length_b   1.000
_cell.length_c   1.000
_cell.angle_alpha   90.00
_cell.angle_beta   90.00
_cell.angle_gamma   90.00
#
_symmetry.space_group_name_H-M   'P 1'
#
loop_
_entity.id
_entity.type
_entity.pdbx_description
1 polymer ?
#
loop_
_entity_poly.entity_id
_entity_poly.type
_entity_poly.pdbx_seq_one_letter_code
_entity_poly.pdbx_strand_id
1 'polypeptide(L)'
;MSTTRIIFIIISIVFVTSALPTDTKREKLEKIGPCVNNLCPVEYKCISNECIKNQTPSENLTKGRNVGPCINGLCPEEHTCYNDLCYNTNMSVNV
;
A
#
# COMPACT_ATOMS: atom_id res chain seq x y z
N MET A 1 25.39 -23.42 -36.72
CA MET A 1 24.98 -23.82 -35.35
C MET A 1 25.24 -22.76 -34.29
N SER A 2 26.33 -21.95 -34.36
CA SER A 2 26.61 -20.94 -33.32
C SER A 2 25.62 -19.76 -33.32
N THR A 3 25.32 -19.19 -34.49
CA THR A 3 24.38 -18.07 -34.64
C THR A 3 22.97 -18.41 -34.18
N THR A 4 22.50 -19.62 -34.45
CA THR A 4 21.16 -20.09 -34.04
C THR A 4 21.02 -20.10 -32.52
N ARG A 5 22.06 -20.56 -31.79
CA ARG A 5 22.04 -20.55 -30.32
C ARG A 5 22.02 -19.15 -29.75
N ILE A 6 22.77 -18.23 -30.35
CA ILE A 6 22.77 -16.81 -29.95
C ILE A 6 21.37 -16.21 -30.12
N ILE A 7 20.70 -16.48 -31.25
CA ILE A 7 19.34 -15.98 -31.50
C ILE A 7 18.34 -16.50 -30.46
N PHE A 8 18.39 -17.79 -30.13
CA PHE A 8 17.50 -18.36 -29.10
C PHE A 8 17.69 -17.69 -27.73
N ILE A 9 18.93 -17.45 -27.32
CA ILE A 9 19.24 -16.81 -26.03
C ILE A 9 18.65 -15.39 -25.96
N ILE A 10 18.78 -14.62 -27.05
CA ILE A 10 18.26 -13.24 -27.11
C ILE A 10 16.73 -13.23 -27.01
N ILE A 11 16.04 -14.13 -27.71
CA ILE A 11 14.58 -14.25 -27.65
C ILE A 11 14.12 -14.59 -26.23
N SER A 12 14.81 -15.50 -25.54
CA SER A 12 14.50 -15.87 -24.15
C SER A 12 14.64 -14.68 -23.19
N ILE A 13 15.72 -13.89 -23.32
CA ILE A 13 15.95 -12.72 -22.46
C ILE A 13 14.82 -11.70 -22.63
N VAL A 14 14.46 -11.38 -23.88
CA VAL A 14 13.37 -10.44 -24.18
C VAL A 14 12.05 -10.89 -23.54
N PHE A 15 11.72 -12.18 -23.68
CA PHE A 15 10.50 -12.77 -23.14
C PHE A 15 10.44 -12.65 -21.60
N VAL A 16 11.57 -12.88 -20.92
CA VAL A 16 11.68 -12.75 -19.46
C VAL A 16 11.53 -11.30 -19.02
N THR A 17 12.15 -10.33 -19.70
CA THR A 17 12.01 -8.92 -19.34
C THR A 17 10.61 -8.36 -19.56
N SER A 18 9.88 -8.82 -20.59
CA SER A 18 8.48 -8.39 -20.80
C SER A 18 7.51 -8.95 -19.76
N ALA A 19 7.88 -10.06 -19.12
CA ALA A 19 7.06 -10.70 -18.09
C ALA A 19 7.30 -10.14 -16.69
N LEU A 20 8.14 -9.11 -16.52
CA LEU A 20 8.32 -8.45 -15.23
C LEU A 20 7.20 -7.40 -15.07
N PRO A 21 6.13 -7.68 -14.30
CA PRO A 21 5.17 -6.64 -13.95
C PRO A 21 5.93 -5.63 -13.11
N THR A 22 6.23 -4.47 -13.70
CA THR A 22 6.59 -3.29 -12.93
C THR A 22 5.33 -2.79 -12.25
N ASP A 23 4.87 -3.51 -11.23
CA ASP A 23 3.90 -3.02 -10.25
C ASP A 23 4.62 -2.00 -9.37
N THR A 24 5.19 -0.98 -10.01
CA THR A 24 5.68 0.23 -9.35
C THR A 24 4.44 1.06 -9.09
N LYS A 25 3.60 0.58 -8.18
CA LYS A 25 2.64 1.42 -7.46
C LYS A 25 3.49 2.41 -6.70
N ARG A 26 3.87 3.50 -7.36
CA ARG A 26 4.49 4.65 -6.72
C ARG A 26 3.44 5.11 -5.73
N GLU A 27 3.65 4.73 -4.46
CA GLU A 27 3.02 5.33 -3.31
C GLU A 27 3.43 6.80 -3.33
N LYS A 28 2.75 7.56 -4.19
CA LYS A 28 2.91 8.99 -4.31
C LYS A 28 2.18 9.53 -3.09
N LEU A 29 2.88 9.54 -1.96
CA LEU A 29 2.52 10.33 -0.80
C LEU A 29 2.17 11.72 -1.33
N GLU A 30 0.88 12.02 -1.40
CA GLU A 30 0.39 13.24 -2.00
C GLU A 30 0.76 14.37 -1.04
N LYS A 31 1.87 15.04 -1.35
CA LYS A 31 2.34 16.22 -0.64
C LYS A 31 1.65 17.43 -1.23
N ILE A 32 0.93 18.17 -0.39
CA ILE A 32 0.18 19.35 -0.83
C ILE A 32 0.91 20.66 -0.55
N GLY A 33 1.81 20.71 0.45
CA GLY A 33 2.52 21.93 0.81
C GLY A 33 3.09 21.93 2.23
N PRO A 34 3.74 23.04 2.66
CA PRO A 34 4.25 23.21 4.01
C PRO A 34 3.10 23.39 5.02
N CYS A 35 3.37 23.09 6.29
CA CYS A 35 2.40 23.32 7.36
C CYS A 35 2.24 24.81 7.64
N VAL A 36 1.00 25.23 7.90
CA VAL A 36 0.72 26.60 8.36
C VAL A 36 0.36 26.50 9.84
N ASN A 37 1.19 27.02 10.75
CA ASN A 37 0.97 26.94 12.20
C ASN A 37 0.73 25.50 12.72
N ASN A 38 1.48 24.51 12.21
CA ASN A 38 1.29 23.08 12.51
C ASN A 38 -0.08 22.50 12.10
N LEU A 39 -0.84 23.23 11.27
CA LEU A 39 -2.15 22.82 10.78
C LEU A 39 -2.07 22.48 9.28
N CYS A 40 -2.81 21.45 8.91
CA CYS A 40 -2.99 20.98 7.55
C CYS A 40 -4.49 20.79 7.28
N PRO A 41 -4.94 20.76 6.01
CA PRO A 41 -6.33 20.44 5.69
C PRO A 41 -6.72 19.06 6.23
N VAL A 42 -8.03 18.83 6.33
CA VAL A 42 -8.62 17.57 6.79
C VAL A 42 -7.98 16.40 6.00
N GLU A 43 -7.62 15.32 6.70
CA GLU A 43 -6.87 14.14 6.20
C GLU A 43 -5.35 14.27 6.04
N TYR A 44 -4.75 15.42 6.33
CA TYR A 44 -3.29 15.62 6.24
C TYR A 44 -2.67 15.76 7.63
N LYS A 45 -1.48 15.18 7.84
CA LYS A 45 -0.66 15.43 9.04
C LYS A 45 0.54 16.29 8.69
N CYS A 46 0.86 17.20 9.61
CA CYS A 46 2.10 17.94 9.55
C CYS A 46 3.25 17.01 9.98
N ILE A 47 4.05 16.54 9.02
CA ILE A 47 5.23 15.73 9.25
C ILE A 47 6.42 16.51 8.69
N SER A 48 7.44 16.77 9.51
CA SER A 48 8.64 17.49 9.08
C SER A 48 8.35 18.85 8.43
N ASN A 49 7.39 19.60 8.96
CA ASN A 49 6.92 20.90 8.43
C ASN A 49 6.21 20.81 7.06
N GLU A 50 5.79 19.60 6.65
CA GLU A 50 5.05 19.37 5.41
C GLU A 50 3.72 18.69 5.68
N CYS A 51 2.68 19.15 5.01
CA CYS A 51 1.37 18.52 5.00
C CYS A 51 1.41 17.32 4.05
N ILE A 52 1.53 16.14 4.65
CA ILE A 52 1.48 14.86 3.96
C ILE A 52 0.09 14.29 4.18
N LYS A 53 -0.55 13.79 3.12
CA LYS A 53 -1.81 13.08 3.28
C LYS A 53 -1.56 11.94 4.26
N ASN A 54 -2.42 11.74 5.25
CA ASN A 54 -2.47 10.49 6.01
C ASN A 54 -2.97 9.38 5.07
N GLN A 55 -2.16 9.05 4.08
CA GLN A 55 -2.11 7.71 3.54
C GLN A 55 -1.10 6.95 4.40
N THR A 56 -1.35 6.84 5.71
CA THR A 56 -0.79 5.74 6.51
C THR A 56 -1.17 4.46 5.80
N PRO A 57 -0.28 3.83 5.00
CA PRO A 57 -0.57 2.96 3.85
C PRO A 57 -2.05 2.62 3.62
N SER A 58 -2.87 3.66 3.40
CA SER A 58 -4.33 3.58 3.41
C SER A 58 -4.82 3.31 2.00
N GLU A 59 -3.92 3.16 1.04
CA GLU A 59 -4.26 2.51 -0.21
C GLU A 59 -4.36 0.99 -0.05
N ASN A 60 -4.10 0.44 1.14
CA ASN A 60 -4.63 -0.85 1.55
C ASN A 60 -5.96 -0.74 2.31
N LEU A 61 -6.63 0.40 2.50
CA LEU A 61 -7.98 0.38 3.07
C LEU A 61 -9.01 -0.28 2.12
N THR A 62 -8.76 -0.26 0.80
CA THR A 62 -9.58 -1.00 -0.17
C THR A 62 -9.17 -2.47 -0.30
N LYS A 63 -8.01 -2.87 0.22
CA LYS A 63 -7.46 -4.24 0.08
C LYS A 63 -7.16 -4.95 1.41
N GLY A 64 -7.28 -4.24 2.53
CA GLY A 64 -7.43 -4.76 3.88
C GLY A 64 -8.79 -5.43 3.92
N ARG A 65 -8.89 -6.56 3.23
CA ARG A 65 -10.01 -7.47 3.32
C ARG A 65 -10.29 -7.61 4.80
N ASN A 66 -11.51 -7.30 5.20
CA ASN A 66 -11.98 -7.79 6.49
C ASN A 66 -11.66 -9.30 6.52
N VAL A 67 -11.04 -9.76 7.60
CA VAL A 67 -10.75 -11.20 7.75
C VAL A 67 -12.06 -11.98 7.86
N GLY A 68 -13.07 -11.32 8.41
CA GLY A 68 -14.41 -11.82 8.58
C GLY A 68 -15.18 -10.97 9.58
N PRO A 69 -16.39 -11.40 9.97
CA PRO A 69 -17.11 -10.79 11.06
C PRO A 69 -16.41 -11.03 12.39
N CYS A 70 -16.62 -10.13 13.34
CA CYS A 70 -16.18 -10.35 14.71
C CYS A 70 -17.01 -11.47 15.34
N ILE A 71 -16.34 -12.44 15.96
CA ILE A 71 -17.02 -13.50 16.71
C ILE A 71 -17.01 -13.09 18.17
N ASN A 72 -18.16 -12.74 18.73
CA ASN A 72 -18.27 -12.30 20.12
C ASN A 72 -17.36 -11.10 20.47
N GLY A 73 -17.20 -10.15 19.53
CA GLY A 73 -16.31 -8.98 19.68
C GLY A 73 -14.81 -9.29 19.57
N LEU A 74 -14.44 -10.53 19.22
CA LEU A 74 -13.05 -10.98 19.12
C LEU A 74 -12.66 -11.24 17.67
N CYS A 75 -11.38 -10.99 17.40
CA CYS A 75 -10.72 -11.22 16.12
C CYS A 75 -9.44 -12.05 16.36
N PRO A 76 -8.88 -12.70 15.32
CA PRO A 76 -7.59 -13.39 15.43
C PRO A 76 -6.47 -12.43 15.85
N GLU A 77 -5.32 -12.97 16.26
CA GLU A 77 -4.16 -12.17 16.67
C GLU A 77 -3.81 -11.09 15.62
N GLU A 78 -3.35 -9.92 16.08
CA GLU A 78 -3.06 -8.73 15.26
C GLU A 78 -4.26 -8.18 14.49
N HIS A 79 -5.49 -8.41 14.96
CA HIS A 79 -6.72 -7.82 14.40
C HIS A 79 -7.58 -7.15 15.47
N THR A 80 -8.21 -6.04 15.09
CA THR A 80 -9.13 -5.25 15.90
C THR A 80 -10.53 -5.33 15.29
N CYS A 81 -11.53 -5.53 16.14
CA CYS A 81 -12.93 -5.49 15.74
C CYS A 81 -13.39 -4.03 15.56
N TYR A 82 -13.87 -3.69 14.37
CA TYR A 82 -14.48 -2.41 14.07
C TYR A 82 -15.78 -2.63 13.30
N ASN A 83 -16.90 -2.11 13.80
CA ASN A 83 -18.21 -2.21 13.13
C ASN A 83 -18.57 -3.65 12.71
N ASP A 84 -18.46 -4.62 13.64
CA ASP A 84 -18.67 -6.06 13.44
C ASP A 84 -17.73 -6.75 12.44
N LEU A 85 -16.64 -6.10 12.02
CA LEU A 85 -15.66 -6.65 11.08
C LEU A 85 -14.25 -6.62 11.67
N CYS A 86 -13.47 -7.66 11.38
CA CYS A 86 -12.08 -7.78 11.82
C CYS A 86 -11.12 -7.13 10.84
N TYR A 87 -10.34 -6.15 11.32
CA TYR A 87 -9.31 -5.44 10.56
C TYR A 87 -7.94 -5.65 11.19
N ASN A 88 -6.87 -5.61 10.41
CA ASN A 88 -5.53 -5.79 10.96
C ASN A 88 -5.13 -4.61 11.88
N THR A 89 -4.65 -4.87 13.09
CA THR A 89 -4.24 -3.86 14.08
C THR A 89 -3.01 -3.06 13.62
N ASN A 90 -2.13 -3.66 12.80
CA ASN A 90 -1.01 -2.95 12.17
C ASN A 90 -1.47 -2.01 11.04
N MET A 91 -2.71 -2.15 10.57
CA MET A 91 -3.43 -1.09 9.86
C MET A 91 -4.16 -0.27 10.91
N SER A 92 -3.41 0.50 11.70
CA SER A 92 -3.88 1.30 12.82
C SER A 92 -5.29 1.86 12.58
N VAL A 93 -6.27 1.22 13.22
CA VAL A 93 -7.63 1.75 13.37
C VAL A 93 -7.46 3.01 14.19
N ASN A 94 -7.38 4.16 13.54
CA ASN A 94 -7.40 5.44 14.24
C ASN A 94 -8.84 5.66 14.72
N VAL A 95 -9.18 5.14 15.90
CA VAL A 95 -10.28 5.66 16.72
C VAL A 95 -9.74 6.79 17.57
#